data_AF-A0A1R3GQV8-F1
#
_entry.id   AF-A0A1R3GQV8-F1
#
_cell.length_a   1.000
_cell.length_b   1.000
_cell.length_c   1.000
_cell.angle_alpha   90.00
_cell.angle_beta   90.00
_cell.angle_gamma   90.00
#
_symmetry.space_group_name_H-M   'P 1'
#
loop_
_entity.id
_entity.type
_entity.pdbx_description
1 polymer ?
#
loop_
_entity_poly.entity_id
_entity_poly.type
_entity_poly.pdbx_seq_one_letter_code
_entity_poly.pdbx_strand_id
1 'polypeptide(L)'
;MTGGGRRSARSRVKSSTDVNEDDDALRRTKPNSKHRRDKSKDHGNALRILGANFKIMIFFTIVAGLIIFFLVSHLITPAAEEAQRPRVVTPFPAPKIMDLPQFQGEHKESLYWGTYRPHVYFGIRARTPRSLIAGLMWLGVKDGRYFMRHVCQDSDELSTYGWTSHDGRDFGHQRLVDQDMTLATSFLKSKEDGSGYGGDWAVRINVQNQGWNDDMQRNVHLFFYLADEDGNALSLGRDIFDLRENSLLASGLRTKIGGWQLHLKSKADLEVHYSGFRTPHIHNLSDLVQQNLASQFMRFNRLQLPDIYESSSNILVFQISGRIPLETDIVFVSGTGITSRVEERISSLAGISLTNKLEEKQREFDSKFENCFQLADKVL
;
A
#
# COMPACT_ATOMS: atom_id res chain seq x y z
N MET A 1 -23.22 -48.50 -43.77
CA MET A 1 -23.45 -47.53 -44.86
C MET A 1 -22.65 -46.27 -44.53
N THR A 2 -21.74 -45.91 -45.46
CA THR A 2 -21.16 -44.58 -45.77
C THR A 2 -20.65 -43.71 -44.59
N GLY A 3 -19.34 -43.50 -44.35
CA GLY A 3 -18.21 -43.29 -45.27
C GLY A 3 -18.17 -41.82 -45.72
N GLY A 4 -17.10 -41.02 -45.61
CA GLY A 4 -15.72 -41.25 -45.23
C GLY A 4 -14.78 -40.31 -45.99
N GLY A 5 -14.05 -39.45 -45.27
CA GLY A 5 -12.64 -39.09 -45.55
C GLY A 5 -12.32 -38.11 -46.70
N ARG A 6 -11.13 -37.54 -46.84
CA ARG A 6 -9.93 -37.28 -46.00
C ARG A 6 -8.88 -36.66 -46.96
N ARG A 7 -8.03 -35.74 -46.45
CA ARG A 7 -6.61 -35.50 -46.82
C ARG A 7 -6.32 -34.95 -48.25
N SER A 8 -5.18 -34.34 -48.59
CA SER A 8 -3.98 -33.77 -47.95
C SER A 8 -3.01 -33.30 -49.07
N ALA A 9 -2.05 -32.46 -48.71
CA ALA A 9 -0.66 -32.37 -49.22
C ALA A 9 -0.31 -31.62 -50.54
N ARG A 10 0.37 -30.47 -50.33
CA ARG A 10 1.79 -30.12 -50.61
C ARG A 10 2.49 -30.59 -51.91
N SER A 11 3.32 -29.64 -52.42
CA SER A 11 4.48 -29.75 -53.35
C SER A 11 4.15 -29.62 -54.85
N ARG A 12 5.01 -29.16 -55.78
CA ARG A 12 6.24 -28.34 -55.86
C ARG A 12 6.58 -28.33 -57.39
N VAL A 13 7.07 -27.20 -57.92
CA VAL A 13 7.92 -27.04 -59.15
C VAL A 13 7.28 -27.17 -60.56
N LYS A 14 7.20 -26.00 -61.24
CA LYS A 14 7.98 -25.54 -62.43
C LYS A 14 7.85 -26.24 -63.82
N SER A 15 7.89 -25.35 -64.82
CA SER A 15 8.20 -25.52 -66.26
C SER A 15 7.13 -26.20 -67.11
N SER A 16 6.89 -25.89 -68.38
CA SER A 16 7.22 -24.81 -69.33
C SER A 16 6.60 -25.29 -70.66
N THR A 17 6.14 -24.36 -71.52
CA THR A 17 6.01 -24.51 -73.00
C THR A 17 5.08 -25.64 -73.48
N ASP A 18 4.42 -25.63 -74.64
CA ASP A 18 4.34 -24.80 -75.84
C ASP A 18 2.81 -24.72 -76.19
N VAL A 19 2.34 -24.11 -77.26
CA VAL A 19 2.21 -24.80 -78.56
C VAL A 19 1.37 -23.89 -79.47
N ASN A 20 1.94 -23.65 -80.65
CA ASN A 20 1.29 -23.46 -81.94
C ASN A 20 0.67 -22.09 -82.29
N GLU A 21 0.75 -21.63 -83.54
CA GLU A 21 1.25 -22.23 -84.78
C GLU A 21 1.35 -21.13 -85.83
N ASP A 22 2.08 -21.47 -86.90
CA ASP A 22 1.98 -20.96 -88.26
C ASP A 22 2.61 -19.60 -88.62
N ASP A 23 3.34 -19.48 -89.73
CA ASP A 23 4.09 -20.45 -90.51
C ASP A 23 4.97 -19.65 -91.49
N ASP A 24 6.03 -20.32 -91.95
CA ASP A 24 6.78 -20.11 -93.20
C ASP A 24 7.43 -18.74 -93.51
N ALA A 25 8.76 -18.60 -93.40
CA ALA A 25 9.81 -19.14 -94.31
C ALA A 25 9.78 -18.43 -95.69
N LEU A 26 10.84 -17.76 -96.17
CA LEU A 26 12.13 -18.33 -96.51
C LEU A 26 13.20 -17.23 -96.76
N ARG A 27 14.33 -17.41 -96.08
CA ARG A 27 15.73 -17.39 -96.57
C ARG A 27 16.30 -16.19 -97.39
N ARG A 28 17.38 -15.68 -96.77
CA ARG A 28 18.73 -15.35 -97.30
C ARG A 28 18.76 -14.14 -98.25
N THR A 29 19.63 -13.14 -98.09
CA THR A 29 21.11 -13.23 -98.10
C THR A 29 21.69 -11.85 -97.72
N LYS A 30 22.78 -11.76 -96.95
CA LYS A 30 23.67 -10.57 -96.85
C LYS A 30 24.58 -10.52 -98.11
N PRO A 31 25.38 -9.46 -98.45
CA PRO A 31 25.82 -8.31 -97.64
C PRO A 31 25.92 -6.93 -98.34
N ASN A 32 26.12 -5.88 -97.52
CA ASN A 32 26.82 -4.59 -97.72
C ASN A 32 27.01 -3.97 -99.12
N SER A 33 26.65 -2.69 -99.26
CA SER A 33 27.60 -1.64 -99.65
C SER A 33 27.05 -0.22 -99.38
N LYS A 34 27.96 0.76 -99.46
CA LYS A 34 27.97 2.09 -98.86
C LYS A 34 27.15 3.16 -99.60
N HIS A 35 26.89 4.25 -98.84
CA HIS A 35 26.85 5.66 -99.23
C HIS A 35 25.70 6.20 -100.11
N ARG A 36 24.91 7.10 -99.51
CA ARG A 36 24.67 8.45 -100.07
C ARG A 36 24.17 9.44 -99.01
N ARG A 37 24.78 10.63 -99.00
CA ARG A 37 24.36 11.84 -98.27
C ARG A 37 23.31 12.59 -99.11
N ASP A 38 22.27 13.10 -98.47
CA ASP A 38 21.72 14.49 -98.54
C ASP A 38 20.40 14.51 -97.74
N LYS A 39 20.24 15.31 -96.67
CA LYS A 39 20.02 16.76 -96.50
C LYS A 39 18.53 17.10 -96.33
N SER A 40 18.26 17.99 -95.37
CA SER A 40 17.03 18.80 -95.15
C SER A 40 15.84 18.06 -94.51
N LYS A 41 15.00 18.61 -93.62
CA LYS A 41 14.96 19.77 -92.70
C LYS A 41 13.57 19.66 -92.02
N ASP A 42 13.49 19.94 -90.73
CA ASP A 42 12.33 20.29 -89.89
C ASP A 42 10.87 19.92 -90.29
N HIS A 43 10.24 19.14 -89.42
CA HIS A 43 8.93 19.39 -88.77
C HIS A 43 8.96 18.55 -87.47
N GLY A 44 8.73 19.03 -86.25
CA GLY A 44 7.85 20.10 -85.82
C GLY A 44 6.78 19.50 -84.89
N ASN A 45 7.01 19.61 -83.58
CA ASN A 45 6.03 19.52 -82.48
C ASN A 45 5.28 18.21 -82.21
N ALA A 46 5.83 17.37 -81.32
CA ALA A 46 5.04 16.40 -80.54
C ALA A 46 5.60 16.10 -79.14
N LEU A 47 6.30 17.05 -78.50
CA LEU A 47 6.82 16.89 -77.13
C LEU A 47 6.80 18.23 -76.38
N ARG A 48 5.60 18.70 -76.08
CA ARG A 48 5.35 19.77 -75.10
C ARG A 48 4.03 19.48 -74.39
N ILE A 49 4.03 18.57 -73.42
CA ILE A 49 3.22 18.60 -72.18
C ILE A 49 3.88 17.58 -71.23
N LEU A 50 5.06 17.91 -70.68
CA LEU A 50 5.58 17.32 -69.44
C LEU A 50 6.71 18.19 -68.88
N GLY A 51 6.43 19.49 -68.78
CA GLY A 51 7.32 20.49 -68.18
C GLY A 51 6.76 20.99 -66.86
N ALA A 52 6.21 20.10 -66.03
CA ALA A 52 5.87 20.47 -64.65
C ALA A 52 7.18 20.47 -63.87
N ASN A 53 7.66 21.66 -63.50
CA ASN A 53 8.87 21.83 -62.70
C ASN A 53 8.80 20.91 -61.47
N PHE A 54 9.73 19.95 -61.35
CA PHE A 54 9.79 18.99 -60.25
C PHE A 54 9.68 19.66 -58.86
N LYS A 55 10.20 20.88 -58.72
CA LYS A 55 10.06 21.74 -57.53
C LYS A 55 8.60 22.11 -57.20
N ILE A 56 7.80 22.39 -58.23
CA ILE A 56 6.37 22.73 -58.09
C ILE A 56 5.58 21.49 -57.66
N MET A 57 5.89 20.31 -58.21
CA MET A 57 5.23 19.07 -57.80
C MET A 57 5.54 18.67 -56.35
N ILE A 58 6.80 18.83 -55.92
CA ILE A 58 7.21 18.65 -54.51
C ILE A 58 6.49 19.64 -53.60
N PHE A 59 6.39 20.91 -54.02
CA PHE A 59 5.69 21.93 -53.26
C PHE A 59 4.20 21.57 -53.06
N PHE A 60 3.51 21.13 -54.11
CA PHE A 60 2.11 20.70 -53.99
C PHE A 60 1.93 19.44 -53.14
N THR A 61 2.88 18.50 -53.15
CA THR A 61 2.80 17.31 -52.27
C THR A 61 3.04 17.66 -50.81
N ILE A 62 3.96 18.57 -50.51
CA ILE A 62 4.18 19.08 -49.14
C ILE A 62 2.95 19.84 -48.66
N VAL A 63 2.37 20.70 -49.50
CA VAL A 63 1.15 21.46 -49.16
C VAL A 63 -0.03 20.51 -48.95
N ALA A 64 -0.23 19.52 -49.82
CA ALA A 64 -1.26 18.51 -49.63
C ALA A 64 -1.03 17.69 -48.35
N GLY A 65 0.22 17.33 -48.05
CA GLY A 65 0.59 16.64 -46.82
C GLY A 65 0.31 17.47 -45.56
N LEU A 66 0.56 18.78 -45.60
CA LEU A 66 0.24 19.71 -44.51
C LEU A 66 -1.27 19.90 -44.35
N ILE A 67 -2.03 19.98 -45.45
CA ILE A 67 -3.49 20.06 -45.41
C ILE A 67 -4.08 18.78 -44.85
N ILE A 68 -3.58 17.61 -45.27
CA ILE A 68 -4.00 16.32 -44.72
C ILE A 68 -3.60 16.22 -43.26
N PHE A 69 -2.39 16.63 -42.87
CA PHE A 69 -1.97 16.66 -41.47
C PHE A 69 -2.86 17.58 -40.64
N PHE A 70 -3.27 18.73 -41.18
CA PHE A 70 -4.16 19.67 -40.50
C PHE A 70 -5.59 19.16 -40.41
N LEU A 71 -6.09 18.49 -41.46
CA LEU A 71 -7.42 17.86 -41.44
C LEU A 71 -7.45 16.66 -40.50
N VAL A 72 -6.41 15.83 -40.52
CA VAL A 72 -6.24 14.69 -39.61
C VAL A 72 -6.03 15.19 -38.19
N SER A 73 -5.23 16.23 -37.95
CA SER A 73 -5.08 16.81 -36.62
C SER A 73 -6.39 17.44 -36.16
N HIS A 74 -7.19 18.06 -37.02
CA HIS A 74 -8.52 18.60 -36.69
C HIS A 74 -9.59 17.51 -36.50
N LEU A 75 -9.47 16.35 -37.15
CA LEU A 75 -10.34 15.18 -36.95
C LEU A 75 -9.93 14.33 -35.73
N ILE A 76 -8.62 14.28 -35.41
CA ILE A 76 -8.03 13.54 -34.27
C ILE A 76 -7.87 14.41 -33.03
N THR A 77 -7.95 15.74 -33.14
CA THR A 77 -8.46 16.56 -32.04
C THR A 77 -9.97 16.49 -32.16
N PRO A 78 -10.65 15.48 -31.56
CA PRO A 78 -12.01 15.78 -31.17
C PRO A 78 -11.89 17.07 -30.38
N ALA A 79 -12.81 17.99 -30.61
CA ALA A 79 -13.04 19.06 -29.66
C ALA A 79 -12.84 18.44 -28.28
N ALA A 80 -11.80 18.89 -27.57
CA ALA A 80 -11.70 18.70 -26.15
C ALA A 80 -12.80 19.57 -25.51
N GLU A 81 -14.05 19.37 -25.94
CA GLU A 81 -15.16 19.32 -25.02
C GLU A 81 -14.78 18.22 -24.06
N GLU A 82 -14.04 18.62 -23.01
CA GLU A 82 -14.08 17.95 -21.73
C GLU A 82 -15.52 17.51 -21.56
N ALA A 83 -15.80 16.20 -21.72
CA ALA A 83 -17.12 15.66 -21.49
C ALA A 83 -17.50 16.15 -20.09
N GLN A 84 -18.32 17.20 -20.02
CA GLN A 84 -18.49 17.98 -18.80
C GLN A 84 -19.05 17.00 -17.79
N ARG A 85 -18.21 16.60 -16.83
CA ARG A 85 -18.60 15.63 -15.82
C ARG A 85 -19.88 16.18 -15.19
N PRO A 86 -20.99 15.42 -15.20
CA PRO A 86 -22.25 15.95 -14.75
C PRO A 86 -22.07 16.49 -13.33
N ARG A 87 -22.70 17.64 -13.03
CA ARG A 87 -22.49 18.37 -11.76
C ARG A 87 -22.63 17.48 -10.52
N VAL A 88 -23.43 16.41 -10.62
CA VAL A 88 -23.64 15.41 -9.56
C VAL A 88 -22.37 14.60 -9.19
N VAL A 89 -21.42 14.41 -10.11
CA VAL A 89 -20.14 13.69 -9.87
C VAL A 89 -18.93 14.63 -9.84
N THR A 90 -19.15 15.93 -10.02
CA THR A 90 -18.09 16.94 -10.01
C THR A 90 -18.01 17.56 -8.62
N PRO A 91 -16.85 17.49 -7.92
CA PRO A 91 -16.68 18.16 -6.64
C PRO A 91 -17.01 19.66 -6.73
N PHE A 92 -17.54 20.20 -5.65
CA PHE A 92 -17.85 21.63 -5.57
C PHE A 92 -16.59 22.47 -5.86
N PRO A 93 -16.64 23.46 -6.78
CA PRO A 93 -15.48 24.22 -7.25
C PRO A 93 -15.09 25.32 -6.24
N ALA A 94 -14.76 24.92 -5.01
CA ALA A 94 -14.21 25.79 -3.99
C ALA A 94 -12.96 25.16 -3.37
N PRO A 95 -12.10 25.96 -2.74
CA PRO A 95 -10.97 25.44 -1.97
C PRO A 95 -11.46 24.40 -0.96
N LYS A 96 -10.70 23.31 -0.77
CA LYS A 96 -11.03 22.35 0.27
C LYS A 96 -10.87 23.04 1.61
N ILE A 97 -11.83 22.84 2.51
CA ILE A 97 -11.77 23.39 3.88
C ILE A 97 -10.45 22.97 4.55
N MET A 98 -10.00 21.74 4.31
CA MET A 98 -8.74 21.20 4.85
C MET A 98 -7.46 21.89 4.34
N ASP A 99 -7.55 22.72 3.30
CA ASP A 99 -6.42 23.47 2.73
C ASP A 99 -6.34 24.90 3.29
N LEU A 100 -7.34 25.33 4.09
CA LEU A 100 -7.32 26.65 4.70
C LEU A 100 -6.17 26.79 5.73
N PRO A 101 -5.62 28.01 5.91
CA PRO A 101 -4.45 28.24 6.77
C PRO A 101 -4.61 27.75 8.21
N GLN A 102 -5.81 27.89 8.80
CA GLN A 102 -6.09 27.46 10.18
C GLN A 102 -5.99 25.94 10.41
N PHE A 103 -6.01 25.13 9.34
CA PHE A 103 -5.83 23.68 9.41
C PHE A 103 -4.43 23.22 9.00
N GLN A 104 -3.49 24.14 8.73
CA GLN A 104 -2.09 23.82 8.41
C GLN A 104 -1.19 23.89 9.65
N GLY A 105 0.12 23.75 9.44
CA GLY A 105 1.13 23.87 10.50
C GLY A 105 0.93 22.86 11.63
N GLU A 106 1.04 23.34 12.87
CA GLU A 106 0.93 22.52 14.07
C GLU A 106 -0.43 21.83 14.21
N HIS A 107 -1.52 22.45 13.74
CA HIS A 107 -2.84 21.82 13.78
C HIS A 107 -2.87 20.54 12.95
N LYS A 108 -2.32 20.58 11.74
CA LYS A 108 -2.24 19.43 10.84
C LYS A 108 -1.34 18.34 11.40
N GLU A 109 -0.21 18.76 11.95
CA GLU A 109 0.83 17.87 12.45
C GLU A 109 0.41 17.17 13.74
N SER A 110 -0.14 17.90 14.72
CA SER A 110 -0.64 17.33 15.98
C SER A 110 -1.70 16.26 15.75
N LEU A 111 -2.45 16.34 14.64
CA LEU A 111 -3.44 15.34 14.27
C LEU A 111 -2.92 14.26 13.32
N TYR A 112 -1.63 14.28 12.96
CA TYR A 112 -1.09 13.37 11.96
C TYR A 112 -1.30 11.91 12.37
N TRP A 113 -0.87 11.50 13.56
CA TRP A 113 -1.14 10.18 14.12
C TRP A 113 -2.39 10.17 14.99
N GLY A 114 -3.11 9.05 15.00
CA GLY A 114 -4.19 8.80 15.94
C GLY A 114 -4.81 7.42 15.76
N THR A 115 -5.78 7.11 16.61
CA THR A 115 -6.54 5.87 16.65
C THR A 115 -7.63 5.81 15.56
N TYR A 116 -7.28 6.23 14.33
CA TYR A 116 -8.22 6.46 13.22
C TYR A 116 -8.66 5.19 12.48
N ARG A 117 -8.80 4.07 13.20
CA ARG A 117 -9.26 2.78 12.67
C ARG A 117 -10.37 2.20 13.55
N PRO A 118 -11.55 2.85 13.61
CA PRO A 118 -12.60 2.49 14.57
C PRO A 118 -13.24 1.11 14.35
N HIS A 119 -12.99 0.46 13.21
CA HIS A 119 -13.51 -0.88 12.92
C HIS A 119 -12.69 -2.01 13.57
N VAL A 120 -11.50 -1.71 14.10
CA VAL A 120 -10.66 -2.68 14.83
C VAL A 120 -10.64 -2.32 16.31
N TYR A 121 -10.48 -3.31 17.17
CA TYR A 121 -10.45 -3.10 18.62
C TYR A 121 -9.39 -2.08 19.01
N PHE A 122 -8.18 -2.18 18.46
CA PHE A 122 -7.14 -1.18 18.59
C PHE A 122 -6.35 -1.02 17.29
N GLY A 123 -6.23 0.20 16.79
CA GLY A 123 -5.51 0.48 15.55
C GLY A 123 -5.09 1.94 15.40
N ILE A 124 -3.85 2.14 14.93
CA ILE A 124 -3.24 3.46 14.71
C ILE A 124 -3.07 3.67 13.21
N ARG A 125 -3.32 4.90 12.76
CA ARG A 125 -3.17 5.32 11.36
C ARG A 125 -2.73 6.79 11.29
N ALA A 126 -1.97 7.15 10.27
CA ALA A 126 -1.68 8.55 9.98
C ALA A 126 -2.71 9.17 9.01
N ARG A 127 -2.96 10.48 9.14
CA ARG A 127 -3.82 11.28 8.26
C ARG A 127 -3.15 11.58 6.92
N THR A 128 -2.91 10.53 6.15
CA THR A 128 -2.38 10.55 4.79
C THR A 128 -3.13 9.52 3.93
N PRO A 129 -3.27 9.71 2.61
CA PRO A 129 -4.04 8.80 1.75
C PRO A 129 -3.56 7.34 1.83
N ARG A 130 -2.23 7.14 1.85
CA ARG A 130 -1.56 5.85 2.01
C ARG A 130 -0.62 5.94 3.20
N SER A 131 -0.97 5.25 4.27
CA SER A 131 -0.36 5.37 5.59
C SER A 131 0.49 4.16 5.93
N LEU A 132 1.43 4.36 6.85
CA LEU A 132 1.86 3.27 7.72
C LEU A 132 0.76 3.08 8.77
N ILE A 133 0.26 1.87 8.94
CA ILE A 133 -0.79 1.55 9.93
C ILE A 133 -0.26 0.53 10.92
N ALA A 134 -0.77 0.59 12.14
CA ALA A 134 -0.54 -0.42 13.16
C ALA A 134 -1.86 -0.93 13.75
N GLY A 135 -1.81 -2.07 14.40
CA GLY A 135 -2.95 -2.60 15.14
C GLY A 135 -2.59 -3.79 16.01
N LEU A 136 -3.53 -4.13 16.88
CA LEU A 136 -3.42 -5.23 17.81
C LEU A 136 -4.45 -6.31 17.46
N MET A 137 -4.04 -7.56 17.57
CA MET A 137 -4.92 -8.73 17.60
C MET A 137 -4.54 -9.58 18.81
N TRP A 138 -5.42 -10.48 19.23
CA TRP A 138 -5.11 -11.50 20.23
C TRP A 138 -5.89 -12.78 19.95
N LEU A 139 -5.42 -13.90 20.50
CA LEU A 139 -6.20 -15.14 20.48
C LEU A 139 -7.21 -15.13 21.63
N GLY A 140 -8.49 -15.14 21.28
CA GLY A 140 -9.59 -15.47 22.18
C GLY A 140 -10.02 -16.93 22.02
N VAL A 141 -10.97 -17.35 22.83
CA VAL A 141 -11.60 -18.67 22.72
C VAL A 141 -13.07 -18.48 22.36
N LYS A 142 -13.54 -19.15 21.31
CA LYS A 142 -14.95 -19.19 20.91
C LYS A 142 -15.35 -20.62 20.58
N ASP A 143 -16.43 -21.12 21.17
CA ASP A 143 -16.93 -22.50 20.98
C ASP A 143 -15.83 -23.57 21.21
N GLY A 144 -14.96 -23.35 22.20
CA GLY A 144 -13.85 -24.25 22.52
C GLY A 144 -12.70 -24.25 21.51
N ARG A 145 -12.67 -23.30 20.56
CA ARG A 145 -11.60 -23.13 19.57
C ARG A 145 -10.94 -21.77 19.70
N TYR A 146 -9.65 -21.70 19.39
CA TYR A 146 -8.96 -20.43 19.28
C TYR A 146 -9.49 -19.64 18.09
N PHE A 147 -9.74 -18.36 18.32
CA PHE A 147 -10.21 -17.43 17.31
C PHE A 147 -9.46 -16.10 17.42
N MET A 148 -9.10 -15.52 16.29
CA MET A 148 -8.37 -14.26 16.26
C MET A 148 -9.32 -13.07 16.45
N ARG A 149 -9.15 -12.33 17.54
CA ARG A 149 -9.85 -11.06 17.78
C ARG A 149 -9.09 -9.94 17.08
N HIS A 150 -9.77 -9.18 16.23
CA HIS A 150 -9.16 -8.04 15.53
C HIS A 150 -10.17 -6.95 15.17
N VAL A 151 -11.16 -7.30 14.35
CA VAL A 151 -12.27 -6.42 13.97
C VAL A 151 -13.33 -6.46 15.07
N CYS A 152 -13.94 -5.32 15.38
CA CYS A 152 -15.03 -5.25 16.36
C CYS A 152 -16.25 -6.01 15.82
N GLN A 153 -16.59 -7.14 16.45
CA GLN A 153 -17.74 -7.96 16.06
C GLN A 153 -18.58 -8.30 17.29
N ASP A 154 -19.89 -8.08 17.23
CA ASP A 154 -20.80 -8.44 18.32
C ASP A 154 -20.75 -9.95 18.63
N SER A 155 -20.47 -10.76 17.60
CA SER A 155 -20.29 -12.21 17.73
C SER A 155 -19.03 -12.61 18.50
N ASP A 156 -18.16 -11.67 18.88
CA ASP A 156 -17.03 -11.97 19.74
C ASP A 156 -17.43 -12.13 21.21
N GLU A 157 -18.61 -11.63 21.60
CA GLU A 157 -19.18 -11.78 22.94
C GLU A 157 -18.27 -11.25 24.07
N LEU A 158 -17.49 -10.20 23.79
CA LEU A 158 -16.79 -9.44 24.83
C LEU A 158 -17.81 -8.85 25.81
N SER A 159 -17.56 -8.98 27.11
CA SER A 159 -18.48 -8.45 28.13
C SER A 159 -18.51 -6.92 28.14
N THR A 160 -17.37 -6.29 27.82
CA THR A 160 -17.29 -4.85 27.57
C THR A 160 -16.06 -4.51 26.74
N TYR A 161 -16.15 -3.49 25.90
CA TYR A 161 -14.99 -2.86 25.29
C TYR A 161 -15.27 -1.39 25.02
N GLY A 162 -14.26 -0.53 25.22
CA GLY A 162 -14.39 0.88 24.89
C GLY A 162 -13.28 1.75 25.49
N TRP A 163 -13.20 2.98 25.00
CA TRP A 163 -12.37 4.02 25.58
C TRP A 163 -13.01 4.49 26.88
N THR A 164 -12.31 4.32 28.00
CA THR A 164 -12.72 4.90 29.28
C THR A 164 -12.28 6.36 29.38
N SER A 165 -11.16 6.70 28.75
CA SER A 165 -10.66 8.06 28.58
C SER A 165 -10.08 8.20 27.17
N HIS A 166 -10.41 9.25 26.42
CA HIS A 166 -9.74 9.57 25.15
C HIS A 166 -9.93 11.04 24.79
N ASP A 167 -8.85 11.79 24.62
CA ASP A 167 -8.92 13.24 24.41
C ASP A 167 -9.03 13.65 22.94
N GLY A 168 -8.86 12.68 22.02
CA GLY A 168 -8.90 12.90 20.57
C GLY A 168 -7.68 13.62 20.02
N ARG A 169 -6.63 13.79 20.85
CA ARG A 169 -5.37 14.44 20.53
C ARG A 169 -4.23 13.49 20.82
N ASP A 170 -3.76 13.40 22.05
CA ASP A 170 -2.49 12.75 22.41
C ASP A 170 -2.61 11.62 23.43
N PHE A 171 -3.81 11.37 23.98
CA PHE A 171 -4.02 10.38 25.03
C PHE A 171 -5.30 9.57 24.83
N GLY A 172 -5.20 8.27 25.12
CA GLY A 172 -6.37 7.42 25.32
C GLY A 172 -6.07 6.21 26.19
N HIS A 173 -7.07 5.79 26.97
CA HIS A 173 -7.08 4.57 27.74
C HIS A 173 -8.33 3.76 27.39
N GLN A 174 -8.13 2.54 26.91
CA GLN A 174 -9.17 1.62 26.50
C GLN A 174 -9.15 0.39 27.40
N ARG A 175 -10.33 -0.12 27.75
CA ARG A 175 -10.51 -1.38 28.48
C ARG A 175 -11.38 -2.31 27.65
N LEU A 176 -10.96 -3.58 27.57
CA LEU A 176 -11.66 -4.67 26.93
C LEU A 176 -11.69 -5.87 27.88
N VAL A 177 -12.82 -6.56 27.95
CA VAL A 177 -12.97 -7.77 28.77
C VAL A 177 -13.48 -8.90 27.88
N ASP A 178 -12.61 -9.87 27.62
CA ASP A 178 -12.87 -11.06 26.81
C ASP A 178 -12.84 -12.26 27.76
N GLN A 179 -14.02 -12.74 28.15
CA GLN A 179 -14.19 -13.77 29.18
C GLN A 179 -13.50 -13.37 30.49
N ASP A 180 -12.59 -14.19 31.02
CA ASP A 180 -11.87 -13.94 32.25
C ASP A 180 -10.61 -13.06 32.05
N MET A 181 -10.33 -12.62 30.81
CA MET A 181 -9.18 -11.78 30.49
C MET A 181 -9.59 -10.31 30.37
N THR A 182 -8.91 -9.43 31.11
CA THR A 182 -8.95 -7.99 30.88
C THR A 182 -7.74 -7.56 30.07
N LEU A 183 -7.99 -6.96 28.91
CA LEU A 183 -6.99 -6.32 28.07
C LEU A 183 -7.20 -4.80 28.15
N ALA A 184 -6.19 -4.07 28.57
CA ALA A 184 -6.18 -2.62 28.55
C ALA A 184 -5.10 -2.11 27.59
N THR A 185 -5.44 -1.10 26.79
CA THR A 185 -4.49 -0.44 25.90
C THR A 185 -4.48 1.06 26.18
N SER A 186 -3.30 1.60 26.51
CA SER A 186 -3.10 3.03 26.70
C SER A 186 -2.25 3.58 25.55
N PHE A 187 -2.74 4.61 24.87
CA PHE A 187 -2.09 5.29 23.77
C PHE A 187 -1.59 6.66 24.23
N LEU A 188 -0.34 6.98 23.91
CA LEU A 188 0.26 8.28 24.15
C LEU A 188 1.00 8.77 22.90
N LYS A 189 0.84 10.04 22.53
CA LYS A 189 1.73 10.72 21.59
C LYS A 189 2.67 11.67 22.30
N SER A 190 3.89 11.77 21.80
CA SER A 190 4.88 12.75 22.25
C SER A 190 5.59 13.37 21.05
N LYS A 191 5.91 14.66 21.13
CA LYS A 191 6.75 15.33 20.14
C LYS A 191 7.92 15.97 20.86
N GLU A 192 9.08 15.34 20.73
CA GLU A 192 10.35 15.80 21.32
C GLU A 192 11.32 16.23 20.22
N ASP A 193 12.40 16.92 20.58
CA ASP A 193 13.43 17.35 19.64
C ASP A 193 14.00 16.17 18.84
N GLY A 194 14.07 16.33 17.52
CA GLY A 194 14.50 15.27 16.60
C GLY A 194 13.38 14.33 16.14
N SER A 195 12.13 14.55 16.59
CA SER A 195 10.99 13.83 16.04
C SER A 195 10.69 14.20 14.59
N GLY A 196 10.28 13.20 13.81
CA GLY A 196 9.73 13.40 12.49
C GLY A 196 8.33 14.04 12.55
N TYR A 197 7.76 14.28 11.37
CA TYR A 197 6.43 14.90 11.26
C TYR A 197 5.37 14.09 12.01
N GLY A 198 4.67 14.75 12.93
CA GLY A 198 3.60 14.14 13.74
C GLY A 198 4.06 13.48 15.04
N GLY A 199 5.37 13.48 15.31
CA GLY A 199 5.92 12.99 16.56
C GLY A 199 6.01 11.46 16.65
N ASP A 200 6.22 11.03 17.89
CA ASP A 200 6.28 9.64 18.33
C ASP A 200 4.98 9.22 18.99
N TRP A 201 4.83 7.92 19.15
CA TRP A 201 3.76 7.38 19.95
C TRP A 201 4.17 6.11 20.68
N ALA A 202 3.51 5.85 21.79
CA ALA A 202 3.66 4.64 22.58
C ALA A 202 2.29 4.02 22.83
N VAL A 203 2.29 2.69 22.92
CA VAL A 203 1.13 1.89 23.32
C VAL A 203 1.53 0.99 24.46
N ARG A 204 0.95 1.19 25.64
CA ARG A 204 1.03 0.21 26.72
C ARG A 204 -0.09 -0.79 26.59
N ILE A 205 0.27 -2.07 26.59
CA ILE A 205 -0.68 -3.18 26.62
C ILE A 205 -0.55 -3.84 27.99
N ASN A 206 -1.65 -3.88 28.74
CA ASN A 206 -1.73 -4.52 30.05
C ASN A 206 -2.79 -5.62 30.00
N VAL A 207 -2.43 -6.83 30.42
CA VAL A 207 -3.29 -8.00 30.43
C VAL A 207 -3.37 -8.54 31.85
N GLN A 208 -4.59 -8.71 32.35
CA GLN A 208 -4.87 -9.24 33.69
C GLN A 208 -5.92 -10.35 33.61
N ASN A 209 -5.89 -11.27 34.58
CA ASN A 209 -6.92 -12.29 34.75
C ASN A 209 -7.92 -11.82 35.82
N GLN A 210 -9.23 -11.94 35.56
CA GLN A 210 -10.30 -11.66 36.51
C GLN A 210 -10.68 -12.88 37.36
N GLY A 211 -10.30 -14.09 36.95
CA GLY A 211 -10.67 -15.35 37.60
C GLY A 211 -9.74 -15.78 38.75
N TRP A 212 -10.31 -16.50 39.74
CA TRP A 212 -9.60 -16.97 40.94
C TRP A 212 -9.05 -18.40 40.83
N ASN A 213 -9.26 -19.11 39.71
CA ASN A 213 -8.78 -20.48 39.51
C ASN A 213 -8.67 -20.80 38.00
N ASP A 214 -7.45 -20.99 37.49
CA ASP A 214 -6.96 -22.28 36.97
C ASP A 214 -5.54 -22.11 36.40
N ASP A 215 -4.65 -23.07 36.63
CA ASP A 215 -3.24 -23.03 36.17
C ASP A 215 -3.11 -23.03 34.62
N MET A 216 -4.21 -23.31 33.90
CA MET A 216 -4.24 -23.53 32.44
C MET A 216 -4.42 -22.27 31.57
N GLN A 217 -4.81 -21.11 32.10
CA GLN A 217 -5.04 -19.87 31.32
C GLN A 217 -3.98 -18.79 31.58
N ARG A 218 -2.71 -19.20 31.72
CA ARG A 218 -1.64 -18.26 32.07
C ARG A 218 -0.99 -17.56 30.90
N ASN A 219 -1.06 -18.09 29.69
CA ASN A 219 -0.35 -17.51 28.55
C ASN A 219 -1.32 -16.72 27.66
N VAL A 220 -0.95 -15.48 27.37
CA VAL A 220 -1.62 -14.65 26.37
C VAL A 220 -0.79 -14.64 25.09
N HIS A 221 -1.46 -14.65 23.94
CA HIS A 221 -0.85 -14.49 22.62
C HIS A 221 -1.39 -13.22 21.98
N LEU A 222 -0.56 -12.17 21.98
CA LEU A 222 -0.85 -10.89 21.36
C LEU A 222 -0.18 -10.82 19.99
N PHE A 223 -0.78 -10.12 19.03
CA PHE A 223 -0.22 -9.92 17.70
C PHE A 223 -0.23 -8.44 17.38
N PHE A 224 0.94 -7.82 17.43
CA PHE A 224 1.09 -6.42 17.03
C PHE A 224 1.61 -6.38 15.60
N TYR A 225 0.98 -5.60 14.73
CA TYR A 225 1.40 -5.50 13.33
C TYR A 225 1.66 -4.08 12.89
N LEU A 226 2.52 -3.97 11.87
CA LEU A 226 2.73 -2.79 11.05
C LEU A 226 2.46 -3.15 9.59
N ALA A 227 1.77 -2.28 8.86
CA ALA A 227 1.55 -2.42 7.43
C ALA A 227 1.74 -1.09 6.71
N ASP A 228 2.52 -1.09 5.63
CA ASP A 228 2.67 0.06 4.74
C ASP A 228 1.69 -0.06 3.56
N GLU A 229 0.73 0.88 3.49
CA GLU A 229 -0.30 0.89 2.45
C GLU A 229 0.18 1.35 1.08
N ASP A 230 1.36 1.98 0.98
CA ASP A 230 2.03 2.23 -0.29
C ASP A 230 2.75 0.97 -0.80
N GLY A 231 2.80 -0.10 0.00
CA GLY A 231 3.48 -1.34 -0.36
C GLY A 231 5.00 -1.24 -0.26
N ASN A 232 5.53 -0.24 0.45
CA ASN A 232 6.95 -0.15 0.74
C ASN A 232 7.36 -1.32 1.64
N ALA A 233 8.55 -1.85 1.40
CA ALA A 233 9.10 -2.90 2.25
C ALA A 233 9.41 -2.37 3.66
N LEU A 234 9.09 -3.17 4.66
CA LEU A 234 9.42 -2.96 6.06
C LEU A 234 10.68 -3.77 6.39
N SER A 235 11.61 -3.19 7.13
CA SER A 235 12.82 -3.89 7.56
C SER A 235 12.59 -4.51 8.94
N LEU A 236 12.77 -5.82 9.05
CA LEU A 236 12.80 -6.51 10.34
C LEU A 236 14.02 -6.08 11.15
N GLY A 237 13.85 -5.86 12.45
CA GLY A 237 14.95 -5.56 13.36
C GLY A 237 15.87 -6.77 13.53
N ARG A 238 17.19 -6.53 13.59
CA ARG A 238 18.20 -7.59 13.69
C ARG A 238 18.39 -8.12 15.11
N ASP A 239 17.97 -7.34 16.11
CA ASP A 239 18.25 -7.58 17.54
C ASP A 239 17.05 -8.20 18.29
N ILE A 240 16.11 -8.84 17.59
CA ILE A 240 14.96 -9.52 18.22
C ILE A 240 15.42 -10.65 19.16
N PHE A 241 16.64 -11.17 18.98
CA PHE A 241 17.19 -12.30 19.73
C PHE A 241 17.78 -11.95 21.11
N ASP A 242 18.04 -10.67 21.42
CA ASP A 242 18.51 -10.21 22.73
C ASP A 242 17.40 -9.43 23.46
N LEU A 243 16.38 -10.17 23.92
CA LEU A 243 15.15 -9.68 24.56
C LEU A 243 15.34 -8.96 25.91
N ARG A 244 16.57 -8.72 26.37
CA ARG A 244 16.82 -8.22 27.73
C ARG A 244 16.69 -6.72 27.89
N GLU A 245 16.94 -5.89 26.88
CA GLU A 245 16.96 -4.43 27.13
C GLU A 245 16.37 -3.53 26.01
N ASN A 246 16.31 -3.93 24.73
CA ASN A 246 15.84 -3.04 23.66
C ASN A 246 15.54 -3.80 22.35
N SER A 247 14.37 -4.43 22.23
CA SER A 247 14.08 -5.20 21.02
C SER A 247 13.53 -4.30 19.92
N LEU A 248 14.42 -3.83 19.05
CA LEU A 248 14.04 -3.26 17.76
C LEU A 248 13.26 -4.33 16.97
N LEU A 249 11.97 -4.09 16.76
CA LEU A 249 11.09 -5.00 16.02
C LEU A 249 11.13 -4.73 14.52
N ALA A 250 10.97 -3.47 14.14
CA ALA A 250 10.85 -3.06 12.76
C ALA A 250 11.43 -1.67 12.52
N SER A 251 11.82 -1.39 11.29
CA SER A 251 12.23 -0.07 10.86
C SER A 251 11.87 0.19 9.40
N GLY A 252 11.91 1.45 9.00
CA GLY A 252 11.68 1.83 7.61
C GLY A 252 11.91 3.31 7.37
N LEU A 253 11.54 3.76 6.17
CA LEU A 253 11.71 5.14 5.73
C LEU A 253 10.44 5.62 5.04
N ARG A 254 9.95 6.81 5.40
CA ARG A 254 8.83 7.47 4.72
C ARG A 254 9.09 8.97 4.58
N THR A 255 8.67 9.55 3.45
CA THR A 255 8.98 10.94 3.08
C THR A 255 8.60 11.97 4.15
N LYS A 256 7.45 11.82 4.80
CA LYS A 256 6.99 12.80 5.81
C LYS A 256 7.62 12.61 7.19
N ILE A 257 7.72 11.37 7.66
CA ILE A 257 8.13 11.05 9.04
C ILE A 257 9.62 10.74 9.17
N GLY A 258 10.35 10.70 8.04
CA GLY A 258 11.75 10.31 7.99
C GLY A 258 11.94 8.81 8.21
N GLY A 259 13.14 8.44 8.65
CA GLY A 259 13.38 7.09 9.16
C GLY A 259 12.54 6.87 10.41
N TRP A 260 12.07 5.64 10.61
CA TRP A 260 11.31 5.29 11.80
C TRP A 260 11.70 3.90 12.30
N GLN A 261 11.46 3.68 13.59
CA GLN A 261 11.67 2.40 14.26
C GLN A 261 10.51 2.07 15.20
N LEU A 262 10.22 0.77 15.32
CA LEU A 262 9.29 0.21 16.29
C LEU A 262 10.07 -0.66 17.28
N HIS A 263 9.83 -0.44 18.57
CA HIS A 263 10.52 -1.11 19.67
C HIS A 263 9.52 -1.80 20.58
N LEU A 264 9.92 -2.94 21.13
CA LEU A 264 9.22 -3.66 22.19
C LEU A 264 9.98 -3.52 23.49
N LYS A 265 9.27 -3.14 24.55
CA LYS A 265 9.80 -3.00 25.91
C LYS A 265 8.92 -3.79 26.87
N SER A 266 9.55 -4.62 27.68
CA SER A 266 8.86 -5.42 28.68
C SER A 266 9.80 -5.73 29.83
N LYS A 267 9.25 -5.83 31.05
CA LYS A 267 9.94 -6.42 32.20
C LYS A 267 9.66 -7.92 32.34
N ALA A 268 8.59 -8.40 31.72
CA ALA A 268 8.24 -9.81 31.68
C ALA A 268 9.09 -10.54 30.65
N ASP A 269 9.35 -11.83 30.92
CA ASP A 269 9.97 -12.73 29.95
C ASP A 269 8.96 -13.04 28.84
N LEU A 270 9.28 -12.64 27.61
CA LEU A 270 8.40 -12.73 26.45
C LEU A 270 9.00 -13.63 25.39
N GLU A 271 8.16 -14.44 24.77
CA GLU A 271 8.50 -15.15 23.54
C GLU A 271 7.94 -14.36 22.36
N VAL A 272 8.82 -13.95 21.44
CA VAL A 272 8.46 -13.15 20.27
C VAL A 272 8.71 -13.96 19.00
N HIS A 273 7.65 -14.19 18.25
CA HIS A 273 7.71 -14.76 16.91
C HIS A 273 7.20 -13.77 15.87
N TYR A 274 7.58 -13.91 14.61
CA TYR A 274 7.17 -12.96 13.59
C TYR A 274 6.79 -13.59 12.25
N SER A 275 6.09 -12.80 11.44
CA SER A 275 5.84 -13.11 10.03
C SER A 275 5.77 -11.86 9.18
N GLY A 276 6.53 -11.87 8.10
CA GLY A 276 6.45 -10.89 7.03
C GLY A 276 5.47 -11.35 5.94
N PHE A 277 4.65 -10.41 5.47
CA PHE A 277 3.72 -10.66 4.37
C PHE A 277 3.88 -9.59 3.28
N ARG A 278 3.74 -10.03 2.03
CA ARG A 278 3.64 -9.17 0.85
C ARG A 278 2.20 -9.23 0.32
N THR A 279 1.42 -8.17 0.50
CA THR A 279 0.07 -8.10 -0.07
C THR A 279 -0.44 -6.66 -0.19
N PRO A 280 -1.18 -6.33 -1.26
CA PRO A 280 -1.92 -5.07 -1.33
C PRO A 280 -3.23 -5.09 -0.52
N HIS A 281 -3.67 -6.26 -0.03
CA HIS A 281 -4.97 -6.47 0.59
C HIS A 281 -4.92 -6.49 2.12
N ILE A 282 -4.60 -5.34 2.72
CA ILE A 282 -4.39 -5.22 4.18
C ILE A 282 -5.68 -5.47 5.00
N HIS A 283 -6.85 -5.39 4.37
CA HIS A 283 -8.14 -5.65 5.03
C HIS A 283 -8.33 -7.10 5.48
N ASN A 284 -7.66 -8.07 4.84
CA ASN A 284 -7.75 -9.50 5.18
C ASN A 284 -6.61 -9.98 6.10
N LEU A 285 -5.96 -9.07 6.83
CA LEU A 285 -4.77 -9.41 7.59
C LEU A 285 -5.06 -10.43 8.71
N SER A 286 -6.18 -10.31 9.42
CA SER A 286 -6.57 -11.27 10.46
C SER A 286 -6.68 -12.70 9.92
N ASP A 287 -7.32 -12.87 8.77
CA ASP A 287 -7.50 -14.18 8.14
C ASP A 287 -6.14 -14.77 7.73
N LEU A 288 -5.25 -13.93 7.20
CA LEU A 288 -3.90 -14.34 6.79
C LEU A 288 -3.07 -14.84 7.99
N VAL A 289 -3.11 -14.11 9.11
CA VAL A 289 -2.39 -14.49 10.33
C VAL A 289 -3.01 -15.75 10.93
N GLN A 290 -4.34 -15.84 11.01
CA GLN A 290 -5.03 -17.02 11.54
C GLN A 290 -4.76 -18.28 10.69
N GLN A 291 -4.77 -18.17 9.37
CA GLN A 291 -4.43 -19.29 8.48
C GLN A 291 -2.98 -19.74 8.65
N ASN A 292 -2.05 -18.78 8.81
CA ASN A 292 -0.65 -19.09 9.05
C ASN A 292 -0.46 -19.86 10.38
N LEU A 293 -1.07 -19.35 11.47
CA LEU A 293 -1.07 -20.02 12.78
C LEU A 293 -1.71 -21.41 12.71
N ALA A 294 -2.85 -21.55 12.05
CA ALA A 294 -3.50 -22.85 11.88
C ALA A 294 -2.59 -23.83 11.12
N SER A 295 -1.91 -23.38 10.05
CA SER A 295 -0.94 -24.21 9.34
C SER A 295 0.26 -24.60 10.20
N GLN A 296 0.77 -23.71 11.05
CA GLN A 296 1.87 -24.02 11.98
C GLN A 296 1.43 -25.03 13.04
N PHE A 297 0.25 -24.84 13.61
CA PHE A 297 -0.33 -25.76 14.58
C PHE A 297 -0.56 -27.15 13.97
N MET A 298 -1.13 -27.23 12.77
CA MET A 298 -1.39 -28.52 12.11
C MET A 298 -0.11 -29.27 11.70
N ARG A 299 0.97 -28.55 11.36
CA ARG A 299 2.23 -29.17 10.90
C ARG A 299 3.20 -29.50 12.02
N PHE A 300 3.28 -28.64 13.03
CA PHE A 300 4.32 -28.68 14.06
C PHE A 300 3.77 -28.76 15.48
N ASN A 301 2.44 -28.74 15.66
CA ASN A 301 1.77 -28.68 16.96
C ASN A 301 2.22 -27.49 17.82
N ARG A 302 2.49 -26.35 17.17
CA ARG A 302 2.90 -25.10 17.81
C ARG A 302 1.97 -23.96 17.42
N LEU A 303 1.47 -23.22 18.41
CA LEU A 303 0.63 -22.04 18.21
C LEU A 303 1.51 -20.79 18.10
N GLN A 304 2.42 -20.79 17.14
CA GLN A 304 3.40 -19.72 16.95
C GLN A 304 3.54 -19.34 15.48
N LEU A 305 3.89 -18.08 15.22
CA LEU A 305 4.31 -17.65 13.89
C LEU A 305 5.64 -18.32 13.48
N PRO A 306 5.86 -18.53 12.17
CA PRO A 306 6.99 -19.32 11.65
C PRO A 306 8.36 -18.64 11.64
N ASP A 307 8.48 -17.39 12.09
CA ASP A 307 9.72 -16.59 11.99
C ASP A 307 10.23 -16.42 10.55
N ILE A 308 9.29 -16.20 9.63
CA ILE A 308 9.58 -16.02 8.20
C ILE A 308 9.46 -14.54 7.86
N TYR A 309 10.45 -14.03 7.14
CA TYR A 309 10.46 -12.67 6.62
C TYR A 309 11.05 -12.66 5.22
N GLU A 310 10.36 -11.97 4.30
CA GLU A 310 10.91 -11.62 2.99
C GLU A 310 11.26 -10.14 2.96
N SER A 311 12.36 -9.78 2.29
CA SER A 311 12.79 -8.38 2.15
C SER A 311 11.80 -7.47 1.41
N SER A 312 10.80 -8.05 0.73
CA SER A 312 9.74 -7.30 0.07
C SER A 312 8.51 -7.07 0.98
N SER A 313 8.46 -7.66 2.17
CA SER A 313 7.28 -7.65 3.04
C SER A 313 6.86 -6.22 3.37
N ASN A 314 5.64 -5.84 2.97
CA ASN A 314 5.05 -4.55 3.34
C ASN A 314 4.22 -4.64 4.63
N ILE A 315 4.13 -5.82 5.23
CA ILE A 315 3.47 -6.08 6.50
C ILE A 315 4.40 -6.92 7.36
N LEU A 316 4.53 -6.55 8.64
CA LEU A 316 5.19 -7.35 9.67
C LEU A 316 4.20 -7.57 10.80
N VAL A 317 4.06 -8.81 11.23
CA VAL A 317 3.24 -9.20 12.38
C VAL A 317 4.16 -9.84 13.42
N PHE A 318 4.07 -9.36 14.65
CA PHE A 318 4.84 -9.85 15.80
C PHE A 318 3.88 -10.50 16.78
N GLN A 319 4.01 -11.82 16.95
CA GLN A 319 3.36 -12.55 18.01
C GLN A 319 4.18 -12.39 19.29
N ILE A 320 3.57 -11.76 20.30
CA ILE A 320 4.15 -11.51 21.61
C ILE A 320 3.41 -12.41 22.60
N SER A 321 4.10 -13.43 23.10
CA SER A 321 3.54 -14.42 24.01
C SER A 321 4.17 -14.28 25.39
N GLY A 322 3.36 -14.35 26.45
CA GLY A 322 3.86 -14.19 27.82
C GLY A 322 2.83 -14.60 28.86
N ARG A 323 3.26 -14.68 30.12
CA ARG A 323 2.39 -15.04 31.24
C ARG A 323 1.62 -13.83 31.77
N ILE A 324 0.34 -14.02 32.10
CA ILE A 324 -0.53 -13.04 32.77
C ILE A 324 -0.23 -13.07 34.29
N PRO A 325 -0.12 -11.91 34.97
CA PRO A 325 -0.27 -10.55 34.43
C PRO A 325 0.90 -10.13 33.53
N LEU A 326 0.57 -9.50 32.41
CA LEU A 326 1.52 -9.05 31.41
C LEU A 326 1.38 -7.55 31.21
N GLU A 327 2.49 -6.82 31.25
CA GLU A 327 2.58 -5.43 30.83
C GLU A 327 3.74 -5.24 29.85
N THR A 328 3.45 -4.67 28.69
CA THR A 328 4.45 -4.39 27.66
C THR A 328 4.16 -3.09 26.93
N ASP A 329 5.22 -2.40 26.52
CA ASP A 329 5.16 -1.14 25.81
C ASP A 329 5.67 -1.33 24.38
N ILE A 330 4.87 -0.87 23.42
CA ILE A 330 5.25 -0.72 22.01
C ILE A 330 5.55 0.74 21.76
N VAL A 331 6.78 1.05 21.36
CA VAL A 331 7.24 2.42 21.15
C VAL A 331 7.58 2.63 19.68
N PHE A 332 6.98 3.64 19.07
CA PHE A 332 7.29 4.09 17.73
C PHE A 332 8.02 5.42 17.77
N VAL A 333 9.21 5.44 17.18
CA VAL A 333 10.04 6.64 17.06
C VAL A 333 10.23 7.03 15.60
N SER A 334 10.02 8.30 15.31
CA SER A 334 10.18 8.91 13.98
C SER A 334 11.44 9.76 13.89
N GLY A 335 11.83 10.16 12.68
CA GLY A 335 13.05 10.95 12.45
C GLY A 335 14.37 10.21 12.74
N THR A 336 14.35 8.89 12.80
CA THR A 336 15.55 8.09 13.10
C THR A 336 16.57 8.26 11.96
N GLY A 337 17.77 8.73 12.28
CA GLY A 337 18.82 9.08 11.31
C GLY A 337 19.10 10.57 11.17
N ILE A 338 18.30 11.43 11.80
CA ILE A 338 18.55 12.88 11.89
C ILE A 338 19.31 13.23 13.18
N THR A 339 19.06 12.50 14.28
CA THR A 339 19.66 12.77 15.60
C THR A 339 20.09 11.48 16.31
N SER A 340 21.02 11.62 17.27
CA SER A 340 21.53 10.53 18.12
C SER A 340 20.67 10.23 19.36
N ARG A 341 19.54 10.93 19.56
CA ARG A 341 18.71 10.86 20.78
C ARG A 341 17.59 9.80 20.74
N VAL A 342 17.71 8.81 19.86
CA VAL A 342 16.67 7.77 19.70
C VAL A 342 16.45 7.00 21.00
N GLU A 343 17.52 6.60 21.68
CA GLU A 343 17.45 5.82 22.93
C GLU A 343 16.80 6.60 24.09
N GLU A 344 17.10 7.90 24.20
CA GLU A 344 16.51 8.80 25.20
C GLU A 344 15.00 8.89 25.01
N ARG A 345 14.53 9.06 23.77
CA ARG A 345 13.11 9.14 23.41
C ARG A 345 12.39 7.81 23.65
N ILE A 346 13.04 6.69 23.37
CA ILE A 346 12.49 5.36 23.70
C ILE A 346 12.32 5.24 25.22
N SER A 347 13.33 5.63 25.98
CA SER A 347 13.31 5.59 27.45
C SER A 347 12.29 6.57 28.07
N SER A 348 11.98 7.68 27.39
CA SER A 348 10.95 8.64 27.80
C SER A 348 9.52 8.15 27.51
N LEU A 349 9.38 7.13 26.66
CA LEU A 349 8.11 6.57 26.16
C LEU A 349 7.87 5.11 26.58
N ALA A 350 8.67 4.58 27.50
CA ALA A 350 8.52 3.23 28.03
C ALA A 350 8.65 3.18 29.55
N GLY A 351 8.23 2.07 30.15
CA GLY A 351 8.41 1.76 31.57
C GLY A 351 7.82 2.82 32.49
N ILE A 352 8.58 3.21 33.51
CA ILE A 352 8.11 4.14 34.55
C ILE A 352 7.85 5.54 33.97
N SER A 353 8.66 6.00 33.01
CA SER A 353 8.46 7.28 32.33
C SER A 353 7.10 7.34 31.63
N LEU A 354 6.74 6.27 30.92
CA LEU A 354 5.42 6.18 30.29
C LEU A 354 4.30 6.12 31.33
N THR A 355 4.46 5.39 32.44
CA THR A 355 3.48 5.37 33.54
C THR A 355 3.17 6.79 34.01
N ASN A 356 4.20 7.56 34.33
CA ASN A 356 4.05 8.92 34.86
C ASN A 356 3.35 9.84 33.85
N LYS A 357 3.73 9.77 32.56
CA LYS A 357 3.09 10.55 31.49
C LYS A 357 1.62 10.17 31.30
N LEU A 358 1.27 8.87 31.38
CA LEU A 358 -0.11 8.41 31.29
C LEU A 358 -0.96 8.87 32.49
N GLU A 359 -0.42 8.82 33.71
CA GLU A 359 -1.10 9.31 34.92
C GLU A 359 -1.30 10.84 34.91
N GLU A 360 -0.31 11.58 34.41
CA GLU A 360 -0.45 13.02 34.15
C GLU A 360 -1.57 13.29 33.15
N LYS A 361 -1.58 12.61 32.01
CA LYS A 361 -2.61 12.77 30.99
C LYS A 361 -4.01 12.37 31.43
N GLN A 362 -4.13 11.35 32.28
CA GLN A 362 -5.40 10.99 32.89
C GLN A 362 -5.92 12.13 33.79
N ARG A 363 -5.07 12.72 34.63
CA ARG A 363 -5.44 13.87 35.47
C ARG A 363 -5.81 15.11 34.64
N GLU A 364 -5.09 15.38 33.54
CA GLU A 364 -5.44 16.44 32.59
C GLU A 364 -6.81 16.21 31.96
N PHE A 365 -7.10 14.97 31.53
CA PHE A 365 -8.37 14.58 30.96
C PHE A 365 -9.51 14.77 31.95
N ASP A 366 -9.39 14.25 33.18
CA ASP A 366 -10.42 14.34 34.22
C ASP A 366 -10.71 15.78 34.59
N SER A 367 -9.66 16.59 34.76
CA SER A 367 -9.79 18.03 35.06
C SER A 367 -10.51 18.78 33.93
N LYS A 368 -10.15 18.49 32.67
CA LYS A 368 -10.79 19.10 31.51
C LYS A 368 -12.25 18.67 31.36
N PHE A 369 -12.52 17.38 31.58
CA PHE A 369 -13.87 16.83 31.52
C PHE A 369 -14.79 17.52 32.54
N GLU A 370 -14.36 17.61 33.79
CA GLU A 370 -15.15 18.29 34.83
C GLU A 370 -15.32 19.78 34.53
N ASN A 371 -14.26 20.48 34.12
CA ASN A 371 -14.35 21.90 33.75
C ASN A 371 -15.32 22.17 32.59
N CYS A 372 -15.45 21.23 31.65
CA CYS A 372 -16.35 21.37 30.50
C CYS A 372 -17.80 21.02 30.83
N PHE A 373 -18.03 19.96 31.62
CA PHE A 373 -19.36 19.39 31.82
C PHE A 373 -19.99 19.72 33.17
N GLN A 374 -19.19 20.00 34.20
CA GLN A 374 -19.62 20.35 35.56
C GLN A 374 -20.68 19.36 36.06
N LEU A 375 -20.37 18.06 35.99
CA LEU A 375 -21.37 17.03 36.31
C LEU A 375 -21.60 16.94 37.81
N ALA A 376 -20.57 17.17 38.63
CA ALA A 376 -20.69 17.14 40.08
C ALA A 376 -21.73 18.16 40.58
N ASP A 377 -21.78 19.34 39.95
CA ASP A 377 -22.72 20.42 40.30
C ASP A 377 -24.16 20.17 39.82
N LYS A 378 -24.36 19.17 38.95
CA LYS A 378 -25.66 18.86 38.31
C LYS A 378 -26.38 17.67 38.94
N VAL A 379 -25.73 16.93 39.82
CA VAL A 379 -26.35 15.83 40.58
C VAL A 379 -26.81 16.40 41.93
N LEU A 380 -27.90 17.17 41.90
CA LEU A 380 -28.65 17.64 43.07
C LEU A 380 -30.06 17.05 43.08
#